data_AF-A0A7X8SU77-F1
#
_entry.id   AF-A0A7X8SU77-F1
#
_cell.length_a   1.000
_cell.length_b   1.000
_cell.length_c   1.000
_cell.angle_alpha   90.00
_cell.angle_beta   90.00
_cell.angle_gamma   90.00
#
_symmetry.space_group_name_H-M   'P 1'
#
loop_
_entity.id
_entity.type
_entity.pdbx_description
1 polymer ?
#
loop_
_entity_poly.entity_id
_entity_poly.type
_entity_poly.pdbx_seq_one_letter_code
_entity_poly.pdbx_strand_id
1 'polypeptide(L)'
;MSGPMGHYCGKLLSSGKLVDVETIFTIDRRNHISGTYRFNDDGETTVGSLSEIGASSGVQRRLRWFDKYGMGSLVIRFDRNYRRFEGLWGTQDSDLSYTWSGGECGAPMS
;
A
#
# COMPACT_ATOMS: atom_id res chain seq x y z
N MET A 1 -19.69 -8.92 2.65
CA MET A 1 -18.76 -8.80 1.51
C MET A 1 -17.48 -8.21 2.06
N SER A 2 -16.33 -8.87 1.91
CA SER A 2 -15.04 -8.29 2.28
C SER A 2 -14.65 -7.23 1.24
N GLY A 3 -14.11 -6.11 1.68
CA GLY A 3 -13.64 -5.02 0.81
C GLY A 3 -12.20 -4.64 1.16
N PRO A 4 -11.59 -3.71 0.42
CA PRO A 4 -10.18 -3.34 0.62
C PRO A 4 -9.89 -2.61 1.95
N MET A 5 -10.89 -2.40 2.81
CA MET A 5 -10.71 -1.82 4.14
C MET A 5 -10.09 -2.86 5.07
N GLY A 6 -9.02 -2.50 5.76
CA GLY A 6 -8.35 -3.41 6.68
C GLY A 6 -6.97 -2.95 7.11
N HIS A 7 -6.36 -3.76 7.97
CA HIS A 7 -5.00 -3.60 8.46
C HIS A 7 -4.13 -4.74 7.93
N TYR A 8 -3.10 -4.36 7.18
CA TYR A 8 -2.23 -5.26 6.44
C TYR A 8 -0.79 -5.13 6.92
N CYS A 9 -0.14 -6.26 7.11
CA CYS A 9 1.28 -6.38 7.44
C CYS A 9 1.99 -7.06 6.26
N GLY A 10 3.14 -6.54 5.85
CA GLY A 10 3.89 -7.14 4.75
C GLY A 10 5.23 -6.46 4.52
N LYS A 11 5.66 -6.42 3.26
CA LYS A 11 7.00 -5.95 2.88
C LYS A 11 6.93 -4.81 1.86
N LEU A 12 7.81 -3.83 2.04
CA LEU A 12 8.04 -2.70 1.14
C LEU A 12 9.51 -2.70 0.71
N LEU A 13 9.81 -2.53 -0.57
CA LEU A 13 11.18 -2.31 -1.02
C LEU A 13 11.54 -0.83 -0.84
N SER A 14 12.39 -0.50 0.13
CA SER A 14 12.90 0.86 0.40
C SER A 14 14.43 0.83 0.46
N SER A 15 15.10 1.81 -0.15
CA SER A 15 16.57 1.91 -0.15
C SER A 15 17.31 0.60 -0.54
N GLY A 16 16.71 -0.17 -1.46
CA GLY A 16 17.24 -1.47 -1.90
C GLY A 16 17.01 -2.65 -0.95
N LYS A 17 16.29 -2.46 0.16
CA LYS A 17 15.99 -3.50 1.16
C LYS A 17 14.48 -3.73 1.29
N LEU A 18 14.07 -4.97 1.54
CA LEU A 18 12.70 -5.28 1.93
C LEU A 18 12.52 -5.03 3.43
N VAL A 19 11.72 -4.02 3.77
CA VAL A 19 11.39 -3.63 5.15
C VAL A 19 9.97 -4.03 5.52
N ASP A 20 9.72 -4.27 6.80
CA ASP A 20 8.37 -4.50 7.31
C ASP A 20 7.54 -3.23 7.23
N VAL A 21 6.33 -3.36 6.66
CA VAL A 21 5.38 -2.27 6.51
C VAL A 21 4.03 -2.68 7.05
N GLU A 22 3.39 -1.75 7.76
CA GLU A 22 1.98 -1.84 8.11
C GLU A 22 1.21 -0.83 7.27
N THR A 23 0.14 -1.30 6.61
CA THR A 23 -0.72 -0.51 5.73
C THR A 23 -2.15 -0.61 6.22
N ILE A 24 -2.80 0.54 6.44
CA ILE A 24 -4.19 0.62 6.88
C ILE A 24 -4.99 1.26 5.76
N PHE A 25 -6.00 0.56 5.26
CA PHE A 25 -6.92 1.07 4.24
C PHE A 25 -8.29 1.35 4.83
N THR A 26 -8.89 2.43 4.35
CA THR A 26 -10.27 2.86 4.61
C THR A 26 -10.96 3.14 3.27
N ILE A 27 -12.29 3.11 3.27
CA ILE A 27 -13.10 3.32 2.08
C ILE A 27 -14.13 4.42 2.37
N ASP A 28 -14.30 5.35 1.43
CA ASP A 28 -15.33 6.38 1.52
C ASP A 28 -16.69 5.92 0.94
N ARG A 29 -17.71 6.79 1.00
CA ARG A 29 -19.05 6.49 0.47
C ARG A 29 -19.10 6.30 -1.05
N ARG A 30 -18.05 6.69 -1.77
CA ARG A 30 -17.89 6.57 -3.22
C ARG A 30 -17.03 5.36 -3.60
N ASN A 31 -16.72 4.50 -2.64
CA ASN A 31 -15.84 3.34 -2.80
C ASN A 31 -14.40 3.73 -3.17
N HIS A 32 -13.96 4.95 -2.82
CA HIS A 32 -12.57 5.34 -2.95
C HIS A 32 -11.77 4.87 -1.75
N ILE A 33 -10.59 4.32 -2.01
CA ILE A 33 -9.66 3.88 -0.99
C ILE A 33 -8.73 5.02 -0.56
N SER A 34 -8.47 5.10 0.74
CA SER A 34 -7.43 5.96 1.30
C SER A 34 -6.80 5.22 2.47
N GLY A 35 -5.63 5.67 2.94
CA GLY A 35 -4.97 4.94 3.99
C GLY A 35 -3.74 5.62 4.56
N THR A 36 -3.11 4.89 5.47
CA THR A 36 -1.81 5.23 6.02
C THR A 36 -0.89 4.04 5.93
N TYR A 37 0.40 4.30 5.98
CA TYR A 37 1.40 3.27 6.12
C TYR A 37 2.49 3.70 7.09
N ARG A 38 3.14 2.71 7.68
CA ARG A 38 4.37 2.92 8.44
C ARG A 38 5.35 1.79 8.23
N PHE A 39 6.62 2.13 8.15
CA PHE A 39 7.73 1.18 8.07
C PHE A 39 8.94 1.74 8.81
N ASN A 40 9.87 0.86 9.18
CA ASN A 40 11.16 1.27 9.72
C ASN A 40 12.19 1.39 8.60
N ASP A 41 12.82 2.56 8.52
CA ASP A 41 13.87 2.90 7.56
C ASP A 41 15.16 3.16 8.33
N ASP A 42 16.01 2.13 8.44
CA ASP A 42 17.30 2.16 9.13
C ASP A 42 17.26 2.83 10.54
N GLY A 43 16.24 2.47 11.33
CA GLY A 43 16.06 2.93 12.72
C GLY A 43 15.07 4.07 12.88
N GLU A 44 14.66 4.73 11.79
CA GLU A 44 13.66 5.79 11.83
C GLU A 44 12.29 5.26 11.39
N THR A 45 11.22 5.62 12.10
CA THR A 45 9.87 5.29 11.65
C THR A 45 9.42 6.29 10.59
N THR A 46 9.19 5.81 9.38
CA THR A 46 8.56 6.59 8.32
C THR A 46 7.06 6.36 8.35
N VAL A 47 6.29 7.44 8.30
CA VAL A 47 4.81 7.40 8.24
C VAL A 47 4.36 8.18 7.02
N GLY A 48 3.43 7.61 6.27
CA GLY A 48 2.85 8.25 5.10
C GLY A 48 1.37 7.99 4.92
N SER A 49 0.81 8.64 3.89
CA SER A 49 -0.60 8.58 3.51
C SER A 49 -0.76 8.01 2.11
N LEU A 50 -1.92 7.39 1.87
CA LEU A 50 -2.36 6.84 0.60
C LEU A 50 -3.68 7.48 0.20
N SER A 51 -3.78 7.91 -1.05
CA SER A 51 -5.02 8.49 -1.61
C SER A 51 -5.27 7.93 -3.00
N GLU A 52 -6.48 7.44 -3.28
CA GLU A 52 -6.81 6.89 -4.59
C GLU A 52 -6.73 7.96 -5.69
N ILE A 53 -6.19 7.56 -6.85
CA ILE A 53 -6.08 8.40 -8.05
C ILE A 53 -7.06 7.88 -9.10
N GLY A 54 -8.01 8.74 -9.48
CA GLY A 54 -9.02 8.41 -10.48
C GLY A 54 -10.09 7.47 -9.93
N ALA A 55 -10.91 6.93 -10.82
CA ALA A 55 -11.94 5.96 -10.47
C ALA A 55 -11.44 4.54 -10.81
N SER A 56 -10.92 3.81 -9.81
CA SER A 56 -10.58 2.39 -9.97
C SER A 56 -11.65 1.50 -9.33
N SER A 57 -12.20 0.54 -10.09
CA SER A 57 -13.15 -0.47 -9.58
C SER A 57 -12.51 -1.87 -9.52
N GLY A 58 -13.06 -2.75 -8.68
CA GLY A 58 -12.58 -4.14 -8.55
C GLY A 58 -11.39 -4.32 -7.60
N VAL A 59 -10.48 -5.23 -7.94
CA VAL A 59 -9.35 -5.62 -7.08
C VAL A 59 -8.07 -4.83 -7.35
N GLN A 60 -7.99 -4.13 -8.48
CA GLN A 60 -6.85 -3.25 -8.79
C GLN A 60 -7.17 -1.81 -8.40
N ARG A 61 -6.22 -1.14 -7.77
CA ARG A 61 -6.36 0.25 -7.30
C ARG A 61 -5.09 1.02 -7.61
N ARG A 62 -5.24 2.28 -8.01
CA ARG A 62 -4.13 3.22 -8.17
C ARG A 62 -4.18 4.26 -7.07
N LEU A 63 -3.06 4.49 -6.42
CA LEU A 63 -2.91 5.34 -5.25
C LEU A 63 -1.76 6.32 -5.46
N ARG A 64 -1.86 7.50 -4.85
CA ARG A 64 -0.75 8.39 -4.57
C ARG A 64 -0.28 8.10 -3.15
N TRP A 65 1.00 7.83 -2.99
CA TRP A 65 1.63 7.82 -1.67
C TRP A 65 2.28 9.19 -1.40
N PHE A 66 2.32 9.59 -0.13
CA PHE A 66 3.02 10.79 0.33
C PHE A 66 3.59 10.57 1.74
N ASP A 67 4.88 10.83 1.91
CA ASP A 67 5.60 10.81 3.20
C ASP A 67 6.70 11.90 3.24
N LYS A 68 7.60 11.81 4.22
CA LYS A 68 8.72 12.76 4.39
C LYS A 68 9.70 12.81 3.20
N TYR A 69 9.73 11.79 2.35
CA TYR A 69 10.59 11.71 1.17
C TYR A 69 9.93 12.24 -0.10
N GLY A 70 8.65 12.60 -0.05
CA GLY A 70 7.92 13.21 -1.15
C GLY A 70 6.67 12.41 -1.52
N MET A 71 6.39 12.31 -2.81
CA MET A 71 5.22 11.60 -3.32
C MET A 71 5.53 10.75 -4.55
N GLY A 72 4.61 9.84 -4.84
CA GLY A 72 4.64 9.08 -6.07
C GLY A 72 3.39 8.24 -6.28
N SER A 73 3.49 7.26 -7.17
CA SER A 73 2.38 6.39 -7.53
C SER A 73 2.57 4.99 -6.94
N LEU A 74 1.46 4.36 -6.62
CA LEU A 74 1.36 2.97 -6.18
C LEU A 74 0.20 2.32 -6.94
N VAL A 75 0.43 1.15 -7.53
CA VAL A 75 -0.63 0.30 -8.07
C VAL A 75 -0.65 -0.98 -7.25
N ILE A 76 -1.78 -1.26 -6.61
CA ILE A 76 -2.02 -2.49 -5.85
C ILE A 76 -3.08 -3.33 -6.54
N ARG A 77 -2.97 -4.64 -6.34
CA ARG A 77 -3.95 -5.65 -6.72
C ARG A 77 -4.22 -6.54 -5.51
N PHE A 78 -5.44 -6.46 -5.00
CA PHE A 78 -5.94 -7.36 -3.96
C PHE A 78 -6.20 -8.76 -4.52
N ASP A 79 -6.13 -9.77 -3.66
CA ASP A 79 -6.74 -11.06 -3.92
C ASP A 79 -8.28 -10.94 -3.92
N ARG A 80 -8.97 -12.01 -4.35
CA ARG A 80 -10.45 -11.97 -4.48
C ARG A 80 -11.17 -11.69 -3.16
N ASN A 81 -10.52 -11.99 -2.04
CA ASN A 81 -11.10 -11.88 -0.70
C ASN A 81 -10.62 -10.64 0.05
N TYR A 82 -9.78 -9.79 -0.57
CA TYR A 82 -9.15 -8.62 0.04
C TYR A 82 -8.32 -8.93 1.29
N ARG A 83 -7.83 -10.16 1.43
CA ARG A 83 -6.98 -10.60 2.54
C ARG A 83 -5.50 -10.35 2.28
N ARG A 84 -5.12 -10.19 1.01
CA ARG A 84 -3.75 -9.90 0.58
C ARG A 84 -3.76 -8.91 -0.58
N PHE A 85 -2.71 -8.10 -0.69
CA PHE A 85 -2.42 -7.34 -1.90
C PHE A 85 -0.94 -7.49 -2.29
N GLU A 86 -0.71 -7.30 -3.58
CA GLU A 86 0.61 -7.09 -4.17
C GLU A 86 0.57 -5.81 -4.98
N GLY A 87 1.68 -5.08 -5.02
CA GLY A 87 1.74 -3.83 -5.73
C GLY A 87 3.15 -3.40 -6.10
N LEU A 88 3.18 -2.42 -6.98
CA LEU A 88 4.38 -1.74 -7.44
C LEU A 88 4.23 -0.25 -7.19
N TRP A 89 5.27 0.35 -6.63
CA TRP A 89 5.35 1.78 -6.36
C TRP A 89 6.57 2.40 -7.04
N GLY A 90 6.53 3.72 -7.19
CA GLY A 90 7.60 4.56 -7.70
C GLY A 90 7.39 6.02 -7.27
N THR A 91 8.46 6.81 -7.29
CA THR A 91 8.40 8.28 -7.13
C THR A 91 7.70 8.93 -8.33
N GLN A 92 7.31 10.20 -8.19
CA GLN A 92 6.50 10.94 -9.16
C GLN A 92 6.94 10.81 -10.64
N ASP A 93 8.24 10.73 -10.90
CA ASP A 93 8.82 10.71 -12.25
C ASP A 93 9.53 9.38 -12.59
N SER A 94 9.19 8.29 -11.87
CA SER A 94 9.83 6.98 -12.04
C SER A 94 8.85 5.88 -12.42
N ASP A 95 9.36 4.84 -13.08
CA ASP A 95 8.62 3.61 -13.34
C ASP A 95 8.25 2.90 -12.03
N LEU A 96 7.06 2.30 -12.00
CA LEU A 96 6.59 1.46 -10.90
C LEU A 96 7.41 0.17 -10.85
N SER A 97 8.50 0.19 -10.08
CA SER A 97 9.51 -0.87 -10.06
C SER A 97 9.77 -1.44 -8.67
N TYR A 98 9.29 -0.78 -7.62
CA TYR A 98 9.51 -1.20 -6.25
C TYR A 98 8.32 -1.97 -5.68
N THR A 99 8.58 -3.12 -5.07
CA THR A 99 7.52 -4.00 -4.56
C THR A 99 6.91 -3.48 -3.26
N TRP A 100 5.60 -3.63 -3.12
CA TRP A 100 4.87 -3.43 -1.87
C TRP A 100 3.81 -4.52 -1.75
N SER A 101 3.85 -5.31 -0.67
CA SER A 101 2.85 -6.34 -0.38
C SER A 101 2.31 -6.21 1.05
N GLY A 102 1.13 -6.79 1.26
CA GLY A 102 0.53 -6.90 2.58
C GLY A 102 -0.50 -8.02 2.64
N GLY A 103 -0.52 -8.75 3.75
CA GLY A 103 -1.61 -9.66 4.12
C GLY A 103 -2.26 -9.20 5.43
N GLU A 104 -3.44 -9.71 5.77
CA GLU A 104 -4.03 -9.50 7.10
C GLU A 104 -2.99 -9.74 8.20
N CYS A 105 -2.80 -8.75 9.08
CA CYS A 105 -1.85 -8.88 10.18
C CYS A 105 -2.18 -10.12 11.03
N GLY A 106 -1.18 -10.99 11.26
CA GLY A 106 -1.35 -12.25 11.98
C GLY A 106 -1.74 -13.45 11.09
N ALA A 107 -1.95 -13.27 9.78
CA ALA A 107 -2.03 -14.39 8.85
C ALA A 107 -0.63 -14.99 8.59
N PRO A 108 -0.48 -16.31 8.40
CA PRO A 108 0.79 -16.90 7.96
C PRO A 108 1.19 -16.29 6.61
N MET A 109 2.36 -15.67 6.53
CA MET A 109 2.93 -15.30 5.23
C MET A 109 3.20 -16.60 4.46
N SER A 110 2.44 -16.81 3.39
CA SER A 110 2.53 -17.99 2.51
C SER A 110 3.61 -17.82 1.46
#